data_AF-A0A1V1W7P2-F1
#
_entry.id   AF-A0A1V1W7P2-F1
#
_cell.length_a   1.000
_cell.length_b   1.000
_cell.length_c   1.000
_cell.angle_alpha   90.00
_cell.angle_beta   90.00
_cell.angle_gamma   90.00
#
_symmetry.space_group_name_H-M   'P 1'
#
loop_
_entity.id
_entity.type
_entity.pdbx_description
1 polymer ?
#
loop_
_entity_poly.entity_id
_entity_poly.type
_entity_poly.pdbx_seq_one_letter_code
_entity_poly.pdbx_strand_id
1 'polypeptide(L)'
;MFESVPFIAGSPVGDDGSADVEPGPGWVIRVWLVVAAFAVVTGWRSVTVGIPVRDPGGEVLRSRVAITVGIFVVLALLDAVRRTPRGRRRSHDVLTTLRRRWPGRRLALAAGGLLAYHLVYFSYHNLKSWDVLNAPRDDLLTRVDRALFLGHSPAVLLHSLLGEHVSAYVLMLVYESFPTLVSVSFVAAVVLGDRLRDGYVFLASMIWVWILGVGSYYLVPSLGPFDDVPQDFAGLPRTIVTDTQATYLAQRAHLLADPAAHDAFAQVSAFASLHVGVTTVIVLMLAYYRRRTAAAVLAAYLALTVVATVYLGWHFVVDDIAGLAIGLVAVLLGLLTIYPGSTVRLMAGRTREHDAGRAGTSPGPARSSEPAEEGP
;
A
#
# COMPACT_ATOMS: atom_id res chain seq x y z
N MET A 1 29.44 -3.30 -12.35
CA MET A 1 30.31 -4.47 -12.13
C MET A 1 30.74 -4.42 -10.67
N PHE A 2 30.30 -5.35 -9.83
CA PHE A 2 30.73 -5.44 -8.43
C PHE A 2 30.96 -6.92 -8.12
N GLU A 3 32.21 -7.24 -7.78
CA GLU A 3 32.69 -8.58 -7.43
C GLU A 3 32.05 -9.09 -6.14
N SER A 4 31.74 -10.38 -6.13
CA SER A 4 31.29 -11.15 -4.98
C SER A 4 32.49 -11.60 -4.14
N VAL A 5 32.59 -11.10 -2.91
CA VAL A 5 33.59 -11.53 -1.91
C VAL A 5 33.07 -12.75 -1.13
N PRO A 6 33.90 -13.75 -0.75
CA PRO A 6 33.46 -14.99 -0.09
C PRO A 6 33.21 -14.83 1.44
N PHE A 7 32.37 -15.71 2.01
CA PHE A 7 31.73 -15.63 3.35
C PHE A 7 32.37 -16.53 4.45
N ILE A 8 32.43 -16.08 5.72
CA ILE A 8 32.73 -16.87 6.96
C ILE A 8 31.90 -16.33 8.18
N ALA A 9 31.51 -17.20 9.14
CA ALA A 9 30.29 -17.14 9.98
C ALA A 9 30.37 -16.61 11.46
N GLY A 10 29.24 -16.05 11.96
CA GLY A 10 28.89 -15.83 13.39
C GLY A 10 27.74 -14.82 13.61
N SER A 11 26.61 -15.21 14.25
CA SER A 11 25.35 -14.44 14.45
C SER A 11 25.54 -13.05 15.12
N PRO A 12 24.95 -11.93 14.61
CA PRO A 12 23.53 -11.52 14.70
C PRO A 12 22.91 -11.02 13.36
N VAL A 13 23.19 -11.77 12.30
CA VAL A 13 23.54 -11.35 10.92
C VAL A 13 22.39 -11.31 9.89
N GLY A 14 22.29 -10.27 9.05
CA GLY A 14 21.78 -10.44 7.67
C GLY A 14 22.81 -11.22 6.87
N ASP A 15 22.42 -12.26 6.10
CA ASP A 15 23.20 -13.42 5.54
C ASP A 15 24.76 -13.39 5.34
N ASP A 16 25.49 -12.28 5.52
CA ASP A 16 26.91 -12.04 5.19
C ASP A 16 27.94 -12.08 6.35
N GLY A 17 27.53 -12.33 7.59
CA GLY A 17 28.43 -12.48 8.74
C GLY A 17 28.86 -11.17 9.40
N SER A 18 28.45 -10.01 8.88
CA SER A 18 28.78 -8.72 9.51
C SER A 18 27.91 -8.48 10.74
N ALA A 19 28.49 -7.90 11.79
CA ALA A 19 27.70 -7.26 12.82
C ALA A 19 26.92 -6.13 12.13
N ASP A 20 25.67 -6.38 11.77
CA ASP A 20 24.72 -5.29 11.52
C ASP A 20 24.65 -4.54 12.85
N VAL A 21 25.46 -3.48 12.96
CA VAL A 21 25.23 -2.40 13.91
C VAL A 21 23.91 -1.78 13.44
N GLU A 22 22.80 -2.46 13.74
CA GLU A 22 21.48 -1.92 13.51
C GLU A 22 21.49 -0.57 14.22
N PRO A 23 21.34 0.55 13.50
CA PRO A 23 21.37 1.85 14.15
C PRO A 23 20.31 1.87 15.23
N GLY A 24 20.58 2.68 16.26
CA GLY A 24 19.77 2.75 17.48
C GLY A 24 18.25 2.83 17.22
N PRO A 25 17.43 2.59 18.26
CA PRO A 25 15.99 2.32 18.16
C PRO A 25 15.14 3.45 17.54
N GLY A 26 15.74 4.57 17.12
CA GLY A 26 15.08 5.74 16.59
C GLY A 26 14.12 5.48 15.42
N TRP A 27 14.37 4.48 14.57
CA TRP A 27 13.42 4.15 13.50
C TRP A 27 12.13 3.49 14.03
N VAL A 28 12.23 2.62 15.04
CA VAL A 28 11.05 2.05 15.74
C VAL A 28 10.29 3.15 16.44
N ILE A 29 11.00 4.03 17.16
CA ILE A 29 10.40 5.15 17.89
C ILE A 29 9.62 6.06 16.94
N ARG A 30 10.20 6.43 15.78
CA ARG A 30 9.50 7.27 14.80
C ARG A 30 8.23 6.63 14.26
N VAL A 31 8.22 5.31 14.00
CA VAL A 31 7.00 4.60 13.61
C VAL A 31 5.94 4.73 14.70
N TRP A 32 6.29 4.46 15.95
CA TRP A 32 5.36 4.56 17.07
C TRP A 32 4.90 5.98 17.37
N LEU A 33 5.71 7.00 17.11
CA LEU A 33 5.29 8.41 17.19
C LEU A 33 4.22 8.73 16.15
N VAL A 34 4.36 8.24 14.92
CA VAL A 34 3.33 8.39 13.87
C VAL A 34 2.04 7.67 14.27
N VAL A 35 2.15 6.43 14.78
CA VAL A 35 0.99 5.65 15.27
C VAL A 35 0.28 6.37 16.41
N ALA A 36 1.03 6.88 17.40
CA ALA A 36 0.47 7.60 18.54
C ALA A 36 -0.23 8.90 18.11
N ALA A 37 0.39 9.67 17.20
CA ALA A 37 -0.22 10.88 16.65
C ALA A 37 -1.55 10.56 15.95
N PHE A 38 -1.60 9.50 15.14
CA PHE A 38 -2.81 9.11 14.44
C PHE A 38 -3.91 8.58 15.38
N ALA A 39 -3.54 7.86 16.44
CA ALA A 39 -4.46 7.44 17.48
C ALA A 39 -5.05 8.64 18.25
N VAL A 40 -4.24 9.67 18.51
CA VAL A 40 -4.72 10.94 19.12
C VAL A 40 -5.71 11.64 18.20
N VAL A 41 -5.45 11.71 16.89
CA VAL A 41 -6.40 12.27 15.90
C VAL A 41 -7.71 11.48 15.91
N THR A 42 -7.64 10.16 16.01
CA THR A 42 -8.83 9.29 16.06
C THR A 42 -9.65 9.53 17.33
N GLY A 43 -8.99 9.60 18.49
CA GLY A 43 -9.64 9.91 19.77
C GLY A 43 -10.26 11.30 19.79
N TRP A 44 -9.54 12.30 19.27
CA TRP A 44 -10.07 13.65 19.10
C TRP A 44 -11.31 13.65 18.21
N ARG A 45 -11.25 13.00 17.03
CA ARG A 45 -12.39 12.93 16.11
C ARG A 45 -13.59 12.26 16.79
N SER A 46 -13.38 11.13 17.47
CA SER A 46 -14.40 10.41 18.24
C SER A 46 -15.15 11.34 19.22
N VAL A 47 -14.41 12.14 19.98
CA VAL A 47 -14.99 13.12 20.92
C VAL A 47 -15.76 14.21 20.16
N THR A 48 -15.21 14.73 19.06
CA THR A 48 -15.88 15.81 18.30
C THR A 48 -17.19 15.38 17.64
N VAL A 49 -17.29 14.12 17.19
CA VAL A 49 -18.51 13.61 16.55
C VAL A 49 -19.49 12.98 17.55
N GLY A 50 -19.07 12.79 18.81
CA GLY A 50 -19.88 12.13 19.84
C GLY A 50 -20.11 10.63 19.60
N ILE A 51 -19.30 10.00 18.74
CA ILE A 51 -19.39 8.57 18.41
C ILE A 51 -18.14 7.88 18.98
N PRO A 52 -18.29 6.94 19.92
CA PRO A 52 -17.16 6.18 20.46
C PRO A 52 -16.40 5.44 19.36
N VAL A 53 -15.10 5.24 19.56
CA VAL A 53 -14.32 4.31 18.74
C VAL A 53 -14.97 2.92 18.82
N ARG A 54 -15.35 2.36 17.66
CA ARG A 54 -16.04 1.07 17.54
C ARG A 54 -15.10 -0.02 17.04
N ASP A 55 -15.28 -1.21 17.60
CA ASP A 55 -14.90 -2.49 17.04
C ASP A 55 -16.16 -3.37 17.10
N PRO A 56 -16.98 -3.44 16.04
CA PRO A 56 -18.20 -4.25 16.06
C PRO A 56 -17.89 -5.69 16.54
N GLY A 57 -18.38 -6.04 17.73
CA GLY A 57 -18.14 -7.34 18.40
C GLY A 57 -16.76 -7.54 19.03
N GLY A 58 -15.82 -6.58 18.96
CA GLY A 58 -14.42 -6.80 19.33
C GLY A 58 -13.70 -7.82 18.43
N GLU A 59 -14.37 -8.22 17.33
CA GLU A 59 -13.94 -9.31 16.47
C GLU A 59 -13.02 -8.81 15.38
N VAL A 60 -13.09 -7.54 14.95
CA VAL A 60 -12.26 -7.07 13.83
C VAL A 60 -10.80 -7.06 14.25
N LEU A 61 -10.45 -6.48 15.39
CA LEU A 61 -9.06 -6.48 15.83
C LEU A 61 -8.58 -7.90 16.16
N ARG A 62 -9.39 -8.69 16.89
CA ARG A 62 -9.04 -10.06 17.29
C ARG A 62 -8.84 -10.98 16.09
N SER A 63 -9.77 -10.99 15.15
CA SER A 63 -9.71 -11.83 13.95
C SER A 63 -8.54 -11.44 13.05
N ARG A 64 -8.29 -10.14 12.84
CA ARG A 64 -7.17 -9.65 12.02
C ARG A 64 -5.82 -9.99 12.63
N VAL A 65 -5.69 -9.86 13.96
CA VAL A 65 -4.49 -10.29 14.67
C VAL A 65 -4.31 -11.81 14.56
N ALA A 66 -5.37 -12.61 14.72
CA ALA A 66 -5.29 -14.06 14.58
C ALA A 66 -4.88 -14.49 13.16
N ILE A 67 -5.48 -13.89 12.12
CA ILE A 67 -5.09 -14.11 10.72
C ILE A 67 -3.63 -13.74 10.50
N THR A 68 -3.18 -12.59 11.02
CA THR A 68 -1.78 -12.15 10.94
C THR A 68 -0.83 -13.14 11.59
N VAL A 69 -1.15 -13.64 12.78
CA VAL A 69 -0.35 -14.64 13.49
C VAL A 69 -0.31 -15.95 12.67
N GLY A 70 -1.43 -16.39 12.12
CA GLY A 70 -1.50 -17.57 11.25
C GLY A 70 -0.61 -17.44 10.01
N ILE A 71 -0.74 -16.32 9.28
CA ILE A 71 0.10 -16.01 8.11
C ILE A 71 1.58 -15.94 8.52
N PHE A 72 1.88 -15.30 9.65
CA PHE A 72 3.26 -15.17 10.14
C PHE A 72 3.88 -16.53 10.40
N VAL A 73 3.17 -17.42 11.11
CA VAL A 73 3.65 -18.78 11.41
C VAL A 73 3.87 -19.57 10.12
N VAL A 74 2.91 -19.55 9.20
CA VAL A 74 3.03 -20.26 7.91
C VAL A 74 4.22 -19.74 7.11
N LEU A 75 4.34 -18.42 6.93
CA LEU A 75 5.44 -17.83 6.16
C LEU A 75 6.79 -18.04 6.84
N ALA A 76 6.87 -17.99 8.17
CA ALA A 76 8.11 -18.21 8.91
C ALA A 76 8.58 -19.67 8.79
N LEU A 77 7.65 -20.63 8.81
CA LEU A 77 7.94 -22.04 8.55
C LEU A 77 8.40 -22.26 7.11
N LEU A 78 7.70 -21.67 6.13
CA LEU A 78 8.08 -21.77 4.71
C LEU A 78 9.46 -21.15 4.44
N ASP A 79 9.77 -20.00 5.04
CA ASP A 79 11.09 -19.38 4.97
C ASP A 79 12.17 -20.28 5.59
N ALA A 80 11.91 -20.86 6.76
CA ALA A 80 12.85 -21.79 7.40
C ALA A 80 13.10 -23.06 6.55
N VAL A 81 12.05 -23.65 5.96
CA VAL A 81 12.17 -24.81 5.05
C VAL A 81 12.94 -24.43 3.78
N ARG A 82 12.70 -23.23 3.23
CA ARG A 82 13.41 -22.73 2.04
C ARG A 82 14.89 -22.52 2.32
N ARG A 83 15.25 -21.98 3.50
CA ARG A 83 16.63 -21.73 3.93
C ARG A 83 17.37 -23.00 4.38
N THR A 84 16.64 -24.05 4.77
CA THR A 84 17.24 -25.35 5.13
C THR A 84 17.69 -26.10 3.85
N PRO A 85 18.97 -26.50 3.73
CA PRO A 85 19.48 -27.22 2.56
C PRO A 85 18.65 -28.47 2.25
N ARG A 86 18.35 -28.73 0.97
CA ARG A 86 17.43 -29.80 0.53
C ARG A 86 17.78 -31.18 1.09
N GLY A 87 19.06 -31.52 1.22
CA GLY A 87 19.52 -32.80 1.78
C GLY A 87 19.47 -32.90 3.31
N ARG A 88 19.11 -31.83 4.03
CA ARG A 88 19.07 -31.74 5.50
C ARG A 88 17.71 -31.25 6.00
N ARG A 89 16.63 -31.46 5.24
CA ARG A 89 15.27 -31.04 5.64
C ARG A 89 14.64 -32.00 6.65
N ARG A 90 15.33 -32.27 7.75
CA ARG A 90 14.74 -32.95 8.91
C ARG A 90 14.06 -31.91 9.81
N SER A 91 13.04 -32.31 10.56
CA SER A 91 12.28 -31.40 11.43
C SER A 91 13.16 -30.62 12.42
N HIS A 92 14.21 -31.27 12.93
CA HIS A 92 15.20 -30.63 13.81
C HIS A 92 15.98 -29.50 13.11
N ASP A 93 16.39 -29.70 11.86
CA ASP A 93 17.19 -28.73 11.09
C ASP A 93 16.35 -27.51 10.68
N VAL A 94 15.07 -27.73 10.37
CA VAL A 94 14.10 -26.65 10.12
C VAL A 94 13.84 -25.86 11.39
N LEU A 95 13.62 -26.54 12.53
CA LEU A 95 13.37 -25.89 13.82
C LEU A 95 14.58 -25.08 14.30
N THR A 96 15.79 -25.61 14.12
CA THR A 96 17.02 -24.86 14.45
C THR A 96 17.20 -23.64 13.56
N THR A 97 16.90 -23.75 12.25
CA THR A 97 16.89 -22.61 11.33
C THR A 97 15.85 -21.56 11.76
N LEU A 98 14.64 -21.98 12.10
CA LEU A 98 13.57 -21.09 12.58
C LEU A 98 13.97 -20.34 13.86
N ARG A 99 14.50 -21.05 14.87
CA ARG A 99 14.95 -20.46 16.14
C ARG A 99 16.12 -19.49 15.94
N ARG A 100 17.05 -19.80 15.04
CA ARG A 100 18.16 -18.91 14.67
C ARG A 100 17.67 -17.65 13.96
N ARG A 101 16.66 -17.78 13.10
CA ARG A 101 16.08 -16.66 12.36
C ARG A 101 15.27 -15.74 13.27
N TRP A 102 14.60 -16.28 14.29
CA TRP A 102 13.71 -15.54 15.19
C TRP A 102 14.21 -15.51 16.63
N PRO A 103 15.34 -14.84 16.92
CA PRO A 103 15.70 -14.55 18.30
C PRO A 103 14.65 -13.61 18.93
N GLY A 104 14.52 -13.64 20.26
CA GLY A 104 13.48 -12.89 20.99
C GLY A 104 13.43 -11.40 20.63
N ARG A 105 14.58 -10.76 20.40
CA ARG A 105 14.66 -9.35 19.93
C ARG A 105 14.00 -9.14 18.56
N ARG A 106 14.30 -9.99 17.57
CA ARG A 106 13.69 -9.88 16.22
C ARG A 106 12.20 -10.14 16.28
N LEU A 107 11.78 -11.12 17.10
CA LEU A 107 10.36 -11.42 17.31
C LEU A 107 9.62 -10.24 17.96
N ALA A 108 10.20 -9.62 19.00
CA ALA A 108 9.61 -8.45 19.65
C ALA A 108 9.48 -7.26 18.69
N LEU A 109 10.50 -7.00 17.88
CA LEU A 109 10.45 -5.96 16.85
C LEU A 109 9.42 -6.29 15.77
N ALA A 110 9.34 -7.53 15.29
CA ALA A 110 8.31 -7.91 14.32
C ALA A 110 6.89 -7.76 14.90
N ALA A 111 6.65 -8.28 16.11
CA ALA A 111 5.38 -8.15 16.81
C ALA A 111 4.99 -6.68 17.02
N GLY A 112 5.94 -5.83 17.44
CA GLY A 112 5.71 -4.39 17.59
C GLY A 112 5.35 -3.70 16.28
N GLY A 113 6.01 -4.04 15.17
CA GLY A 113 5.72 -3.47 13.85
C GLY A 113 4.35 -3.90 13.31
N LEU A 114 4.02 -5.19 13.46
CA LEU A 114 2.71 -5.72 13.07
C LEU A 114 1.61 -5.11 13.94
N LEU A 115 1.82 -4.95 15.25
CA LEU A 115 0.88 -4.28 16.13
C LEU A 115 0.66 -2.81 15.74
N ALA A 116 1.74 -2.08 15.45
CA ALA A 116 1.67 -0.70 14.96
C ALA A 116 0.79 -0.59 13.71
N TYR A 117 0.95 -1.50 12.74
CA TYR A 117 0.09 -1.56 11.56
C TYR A 117 -1.40 -1.78 11.92
N HIS A 118 -1.69 -2.72 12.82
CA HIS A 118 -3.08 -3.00 13.23
C HIS A 118 -3.74 -1.81 13.92
N LEU A 119 -3.00 -1.09 14.78
CA LEU A 119 -3.51 0.10 15.45
C LEU A 119 -3.85 1.22 14.46
N VAL A 120 -3.02 1.42 13.44
CA VAL A 120 -3.30 2.38 12.36
C VAL A 120 -4.48 1.92 11.53
N TYR A 121 -4.55 0.64 11.15
CA TYR A 121 -5.66 0.10 10.38
C TYR A 121 -7.00 0.21 11.13
N PHE A 122 -6.98 -0.05 12.44
CA PHE A 122 -8.14 0.12 13.32
C PHE A 122 -8.61 1.57 13.43
N SER A 123 -7.65 2.49 13.60
CA SER A 123 -7.89 3.94 13.63
C SER A 123 -8.48 4.42 12.29
N TYR A 124 -7.90 3.96 11.19
CA TYR A 124 -8.36 4.22 9.82
C TYR A 124 -9.82 3.79 9.61
N HIS A 125 -10.21 2.59 10.04
CA HIS A 125 -11.58 2.07 9.89
C HIS A 125 -12.60 2.97 10.60
N ASN A 126 -12.28 3.42 11.80
CA ASN A 126 -13.15 4.33 12.56
C ASN A 126 -13.25 5.71 11.91
N LEU A 127 -12.12 6.30 11.54
CA LEU A 127 -12.09 7.58 10.85
C LEU A 127 -12.84 7.54 9.51
N LYS A 128 -12.68 6.45 8.73
CA LYS A 128 -13.43 6.21 7.50
C LYS A 128 -14.93 6.14 7.78
N SER A 129 -15.34 5.38 8.78
CA SER A 129 -16.76 5.26 9.16
C SER A 129 -17.41 6.62 9.43
N TRP A 130 -16.71 7.53 10.11
CA TRP A 130 -17.22 8.86 10.42
C TRP A 130 -17.15 9.86 9.25
N ASP A 131 -16.56 9.49 8.11
CA ASP A 131 -16.62 10.31 6.89
C ASP A 131 -18.06 10.45 6.39
N VAL A 132 -18.93 9.50 6.72
CA VAL A 132 -20.37 9.50 6.41
C VAL A 132 -21.10 10.79 6.82
N LEU A 133 -20.57 11.50 7.82
CA LEU A 133 -21.09 12.75 8.37
C LEU A 133 -20.78 13.96 7.46
N ASN A 134 -19.90 13.80 6.49
CA ASN A 134 -19.59 14.82 5.49
C ASN A 134 -20.50 14.63 4.26
N ALA A 135 -20.86 15.74 3.62
CA ALA A 135 -21.63 15.70 2.38
C ALA A 135 -20.75 15.18 1.22
N PRO A 136 -21.19 14.14 0.48
CA PRO A 136 -20.47 13.64 -0.69
C PRO A 136 -20.33 14.71 -1.78
N ARG A 137 -19.25 14.63 -2.55
CA ARG A 137 -18.94 15.51 -3.69
C ARG A 137 -18.89 14.74 -5.00
N ASP A 138 -19.73 13.72 -5.11
CA ASP A 138 -19.73 12.81 -6.26
C ASP A 138 -20.12 13.53 -7.56
N ASP A 139 -21.01 14.53 -7.48
CA ASP A 139 -21.38 15.38 -8.62
C ASP A 139 -20.17 16.11 -9.25
N LEU A 140 -19.25 16.58 -8.40
CA LEU A 140 -18.00 17.21 -8.82
C LEU A 140 -17.07 16.18 -9.48
N LEU A 141 -16.93 15.01 -8.87
CA LEU A 141 -16.07 13.93 -9.38
C LEU A 141 -16.59 13.41 -10.73
N THR A 142 -17.90 13.21 -10.87
CA THR A 142 -18.56 12.86 -12.14
C THR A 142 -18.28 13.90 -13.23
N ARG A 143 -18.36 15.20 -12.91
CA ARG A 143 -18.02 16.27 -13.88
C ARG A 143 -16.56 16.23 -14.29
N VAL A 144 -15.64 16.02 -13.34
CA VAL A 144 -14.20 15.92 -13.61
C VAL A 144 -13.90 14.72 -14.50
N ASP A 145 -14.42 13.54 -14.16
CA ASP A 145 -14.24 12.32 -14.94
C ASP A 145 -14.80 12.47 -16.35
N ARG A 146 -16.04 12.98 -16.50
CA ARG A 146 -16.61 13.24 -17.83
C ARG A 146 -15.76 14.24 -18.60
N ALA A 147 -15.24 15.30 -17.98
CA ALA A 147 -14.34 16.24 -18.66
C ALA A 147 -13.04 15.57 -19.15
N LEU A 148 -12.44 14.69 -18.33
CA LEU A 148 -11.25 13.91 -18.70
C LEU A 148 -11.52 12.97 -19.89
N PHE A 149 -12.75 12.47 -20.02
CA PHE A 149 -13.17 11.53 -21.06
C PHE A 149 -14.08 12.17 -22.12
N LEU A 150 -13.90 13.48 -22.39
CA LEU A 150 -14.55 14.22 -23.49
C LEU A 150 -16.10 14.17 -23.46
N GLY A 151 -16.67 14.17 -22.26
CA GLY A 151 -18.10 14.12 -21.99
C GLY A 151 -18.66 12.72 -21.74
N HIS A 152 -17.86 11.66 -21.95
CA HIS A 152 -18.30 10.28 -21.77
C HIS A 152 -18.09 9.77 -20.34
N SER A 153 -18.95 8.83 -19.91
CA SER A 153 -18.77 8.11 -18.65
C SER A 153 -17.67 7.06 -18.79
N PRO A 154 -16.61 7.08 -17.96
CA PRO A 154 -15.53 6.09 -18.03
C PRO A 154 -16.03 4.65 -17.83
N ALA A 155 -16.99 4.44 -16.94
CA ALA A 155 -17.57 3.12 -16.70
C ALA A 155 -18.29 2.59 -17.95
N VAL A 156 -19.15 3.40 -18.58
CA VAL A 156 -19.87 3.03 -19.81
C VAL A 156 -18.91 2.74 -20.96
N LEU A 157 -17.81 3.50 -21.08
CA LEU A 157 -16.77 3.21 -22.07
C LEU A 157 -16.13 1.83 -21.82
N LEU A 158 -15.83 1.49 -20.56
CA LEU A 158 -15.29 0.18 -20.22
C LEU A 158 -16.31 -0.94 -20.45
N HIS A 159 -17.59 -0.73 -20.14
CA HIS A 159 -18.66 -1.68 -20.43
C HIS A 159 -18.82 -1.92 -21.93
N SER A 160 -18.74 -0.86 -22.74
CA SER A 160 -18.80 -0.94 -24.21
C SER A 160 -17.60 -1.70 -24.79
N LEU A 161 -16.41 -1.52 -24.22
CA LEU A 161 -15.17 -2.14 -24.70
C LEU A 161 -15.03 -3.61 -24.26
N LEU A 162 -15.35 -3.90 -23.00
CA LEU A 162 -15.09 -5.19 -22.36
C LEU A 162 -16.34 -6.09 -22.30
N GLY A 163 -17.53 -5.53 -22.58
CA GLY A 163 -18.82 -6.16 -22.34
C GLY A 163 -19.21 -6.19 -20.86
N GLU A 164 -20.48 -6.48 -20.56
CA GLU A 164 -21.06 -6.39 -19.21
C GLU A 164 -21.14 -7.74 -18.47
N HIS A 165 -20.91 -8.86 -19.15
CA HIS A 165 -21.13 -10.19 -18.57
C HIS A 165 -19.84 -10.86 -18.07
N VAL A 166 -19.05 -11.44 -18.96
CA VAL A 166 -17.84 -12.21 -18.58
C VAL A 166 -16.84 -11.34 -17.83
N SER A 167 -16.62 -10.12 -18.33
CA SER A 167 -15.69 -9.15 -17.74
C SER A 167 -16.10 -8.76 -16.31
N ALA A 168 -17.38 -8.65 -16.01
CA ALA A 168 -17.85 -8.36 -14.65
C ALA A 168 -17.40 -9.42 -13.64
N TYR A 169 -17.51 -10.71 -13.96
CA TYR A 169 -17.06 -11.77 -13.07
C TYR A 169 -15.53 -11.83 -12.92
N VAL A 170 -14.79 -11.61 -14.00
CA VAL A 170 -13.32 -11.60 -13.94
C VAL A 170 -12.82 -10.42 -13.10
N LEU A 171 -13.35 -9.21 -13.35
CA LEU A 171 -12.97 -8.00 -12.63
C LEU A 171 -13.43 -8.04 -11.17
N MET A 172 -14.59 -8.65 -10.88
CA MET A 172 -15.03 -8.96 -9.51
C MET A 172 -13.99 -9.82 -8.79
N LEU A 173 -13.50 -10.91 -9.40
CA LEU A 173 -12.49 -11.76 -8.75
C LEU A 173 -11.18 -11.02 -8.48
N VAL A 174 -10.76 -10.15 -9.41
CA VAL A 174 -9.58 -9.29 -9.21
C VAL A 174 -9.80 -8.37 -8.01
N TYR A 175 -10.93 -7.68 -7.98
CA TYR A 175 -11.29 -6.74 -6.91
C TYR A 175 -11.37 -7.44 -5.54
N GLU A 176 -12.10 -8.56 -5.44
CA GLU A 176 -12.30 -9.32 -4.21
C GLU A 176 -11.02 -10.01 -3.69
N SER A 177 -10.00 -10.18 -4.54
CA SER A 177 -8.71 -10.72 -4.09
C SER A 177 -7.87 -9.73 -3.27
N PHE A 178 -8.20 -8.43 -3.30
CA PHE A 178 -7.42 -7.37 -2.67
C PHE A 178 -7.21 -7.57 -1.15
N PRO A 179 -8.23 -7.86 -0.32
CA PRO A 179 -8.02 -8.04 1.12
C PRO A 179 -7.03 -9.16 1.45
N THR A 180 -7.00 -10.22 0.63
CA THR A 180 -6.04 -11.32 0.76
C THR A 180 -4.64 -10.86 0.42
N LEU A 181 -4.46 -10.15 -0.70
CA LEU A 181 -3.17 -9.58 -1.10
C LEU A 181 -2.60 -8.69 0.00
N VAL A 182 -3.41 -7.77 0.54
CA VAL A 182 -3.02 -6.88 1.63
C VAL A 182 -2.59 -7.70 2.85
N SER A 183 -3.43 -8.63 3.31
CA SER A 183 -3.19 -9.43 4.52
C SER A 183 -1.90 -10.23 4.46
N VAL A 184 -1.54 -10.75 3.28
CA VAL A 184 -0.28 -11.48 3.09
C VAL A 184 0.93 -10.54 2.98
N SER A 185 0.79 -9.43 2.26
CA SER A 185 1.92 -8.58 1.86
C SER A 185 2.70 -7.97 3.03
N PHE A 186 2.02 -7.38 4.03
CA PHE A 186 2.71 -6.71 5.13
C PHE A 186 3.39 -7.70 6.08
N VAL A 187 2.80 -8.88 6.27
CA VAL A 187 3.41 -9.97 7.03
C VAL A 187 4.62 -10.54 6.28
N ALA A 188 4.47 -10.76 4.96
CA ALA A 188 5.55 -11.24 4.11
C ALA A 188 6.75 -10.27 4.10
N ALA A 189 6.53 -8.96 4.11
CA ALA A 189 7.60 -7.96 4.19
C ALA A 189 8.44 -8.10 5.47
N VAL A 190 7.81 -8.43 6.60
CA VAL A 190 8.46 -8.64 7.90
C VAL A 190 9.19 -9.99 7.97
N VAL A 191 8.57 -11.04 7.43
CA VAL A 191 9.06 -12.42 7.56
C VAL A 191 10.15 -12.74 6.53
N LEU A 192 9.89 -12.44 5.26
CA LEU A 192 10.73 -12.85 4.13
C LEU A 192 11.91 -11.90 3.88
N GLY A 193 11.88 -10.68 4.44
CA GLY A 193 12.96 -9.72 4.33
C GLY A 193 14.19 -10.15 5.14
N ASP A 194 15.38 -10.10 4.53
CA ASP A 194 16.64 -10.47 5.21
C ASP A 194 16.90 -9.59 6.43
N ARG A 195 16.81 -8.27 6.21
CA ARG A 195 16.88 -7.24 7.25
C ARG A 195 15.47 -6.83 7.67
N LEU A 196 15.20 -6.91 8.98
CA LEU A 196 13.88 -6.52 9.52
C LEU A 196 13.59 -5.04 9.25
N ARG A 197 14.62 -4.19 9.29
CA ARG A 197 14.51 -2.77 9.00
C ARG A 197 13.96 -2.47 7.59
N ASP A 198 14.29 -3.29 6.59
CA ASP A 198 13.74 -3.13 5.25
C ASP A 198 12.25 -3.50 5.20
N GLY A 199 11.86 -4.57 5.93
CA GLY A 199 10.44 -4.89 6.14
C GLY A 199 9.68 -3.75 6.83
N TYR A 200 10.35 -3.01 7.72
CA TYR A 200 9.77 -1.82 8.35
C TYR A 200 9.58 -0.64 7.41
N VAL A 201 10.31 -0.53 6.31
CA VAL A 201 10.02 0.47 5.26
C VAL A 201 8.65 0.18 4.66
N PHE A 202 8.35 -1.09 4.38
CA PHE A 202 7.02 -1.49 3.90
C PHE A 202 5.95 -1.19 4.94
N LEU A 203 6.15 -1.57 6.20
CA LEU A 203 5.17 -1.30 7.26
C LEU A 203 4.92 0.20 7.42
N ALA A 204 5.98 1.02 7.44
CA ALA A 204 5.86 2.47 7.53
C ALA A 204 5.14 3.05 6.30
N SER A 205 5.44 2.54 5.10
CA SER A 205 4.75 2.96 3.87
C SER A 205 3.26 2.62 3.93
N MET A 206 2.90 1.43 4.40
CA MET A 206 1.51 1.04 4.60
C MET A 206 0.83 1.88 5.69
N ILE A 207 1.51 2.19 6.78
CA ILE A 207 0.97 3.11 7.80
C ILE A 207 0.62 4.45 7.16
N TRP A 208 1.54 5.02 6.38
CA TRP A 208 1.30 6.29 5.69
C TRP A 208 0.21 6.20 4.64
N VAL A 209 0.06 5.09 3.91
CA VAL A 209 -1.00 4.96 2.89
C VAL A 209 -2.39 4.99 3.53
N TRP A 210 -2.58 4.35 4.68
CA TRP A 210 -3.84 4.41 5.43
C TRP A 210 -4.14 5.81 5.98
N ILE A 211 -3.11 6.48 6.53
CA ILE A 211 -3.23 7.85 7.06
C ILE A 211 -3.60 8.85 5.95
N LEU A 212 -2.87 8.81 4.84
CA LEU A 212 -3.12 9.70 3.70
C LEU A 212 -4.46 9.39 3.03
N GLY A 213 -4.83 8.11 2.92
CA GLY A 213 -6.11 7.67 2.39
C GLY A 213 -7.28 8.24 3.18
N VAL A 214 -7.29 8.10 4.51
CA VAL A 214 -8.36 8.71 5.31
C VAL A 214 -8.31 10.23 5.28
N GLY A 215 -7.13 10.83 5.23
CA GLY A 215 -6.99 12.26 4.99
C GLY A 215 -7.70 12.69 3.70
N SER A 216 -7.57 11.91 2.62
CA SER A 216 -8.24 12.18 1.34
C SER A 216 -9.77 12.05 1.41
N TYR A 217 -10.30 11.09 2.19
CA TYR A 217 -11.75 10.96 2.40
C TYR A 217 -12.35 12.24 2.97
N TYR A 218 -11.71 12.85 3.96
CA TYR A 218 -12.18 14.09 4.56
C TYR A 218 -11.97 15.33 3.67
N LEU A 219 -11.00 15.30 2.74
CA LEU A 219 -10.77 16.39 1.80
C LEU A 219 -11.81 16.39 0.68
N VAL A 220 -12.16 15.21 0.17
CA VAL A 220 -13.14 15.00 -0.88
C VAL A 220 -14.03 13.80 -0.51
N PRO A 221 -15.05 14.01 0.34
CA PRO A 221 -15.97 12.95 0.72
C PRO A 221 -16.72 12.45 -0.51
N SER A 222 -16.88 11.13 -0.64
CA SER A 222 -17.42 10.53 -1.87
C SER A 222 -17.96 9.13 -1.59
N LEU A 223 -19.10 8.76 -2.17
CA LEU A 223 -19.67 7.41 -2.07
C LEU A 223 -19.24 6.54 -3.25
N GLY A 224 -19.17 7.15 -4.44
CA GLY A 224 -18.68 6.55 -5.67
C GLY A 224 -19.72 6.54 -6.79
N PRO A 225 -19.31 6.22 -8.03
CA PRO A 225 -20.19 6.25 -9.21
C PRO A 225 -21.46 5.39 -9.09
N PHE A 226 -21.39 4.26 -8.36
CA PHE A 226 -22.53 3.36 -8.21
C PHE A 226 -23.74 4.02 -7.52
N ASP A 227 -23.51 5.06 -6.70
CA ASP A 227 -24.56 5.83 -6.01
C ASP A 227 -24.95 7.09 -6.79
N ASP A 228 -23.98 7.80 -7.37
CA ASP A 228 -24.20 9.07 -8.09
C ASP A 228 -24.86 8.88 -9.47
N VAL A 229 -24.45 7.85 -10.21
CA VAL A 229 -24.92 7.55 -11.56
C VAL A 229 -25.27 6.05 -11.73
N PRO A 230 -26.19 5.50 -10.91
CA PRO A 230 -26.49 4.06 -10.87
C PRO A 230 -26.96 3.50 -12.21
N GLN A 231 -27.58 4.32 -13.06
CA GLN A 231 -28.02 3.90 -14.39
C GLN A 231 -26.88 3.45 -15.30
N ASP A 232 -25.66 3.95 -15.09
CA ASP A 232 -24.48 3.57 -15.86
C ASP A 232 -24.06 2.11 -15.58
N PHE A 233 -24.57 1.50 -14.50
CA PHE A 233 -24.23 0.15 -14.06
C PHE A 233 -25.42 -0.83 -14.15
N ALA A 234 -26.58 -0.38 -14.65
CA ALA A 234 -27.82 -1.16 -14.63
C ALA A 234 -27.79 -2.45 -15.46
N GLY A 235 -26.88 -2.55 -16.45
CA GLY A 235 -26.71 -3.73 -17.28
C GLY A 235 -25.76 -4.80 -16.70
N LEU A 236 -25.03 -4.47 -15.62
CA LEU A 236 -24.13 -5.42 -14.97
C LEU A 236 -24.91 -6.53 -14.25
N PRO A 237 -24.40 -7.78 -14.26
CA PRO A 237 -24.98 -8.87 -13.49
C PRO A 237 -24.87 -8.60 -12.00
N ARG A 238 -25.87 -9.07 -11.24
CA ARG A 238 -25.80 -9.08 -9.77
C ARG A 238 -24.68 -10.00 -9.30
N THR A 239 -23.79 -9.47 -8.46
CA THR A 239 -22.65 -10.19 -7.89
C THR A 239 -22.45 -9.80 -6.42
N ILE A 240 -21.45 -10.39 -5.77
CA ILE A 240 -21.05 -10.01 -4.40
C ILE A 240 -20.73 -8.50 -4.30
N VAL A 241 -20.26 -7.87 -5.38
CA VAL A 241 -19.95 -6.44 -5.41
C VAL A 241 -21.20 -5.59 -5.26
N THR A 242 -22.25 -5.88 -6.05
CA THR A 242 -23.53 -5.16 -5.94
C THR A 242 -24.20 -5.38 -4.58
N ASP A 243 -24.08 -6.59 -4.02
CA ASP A 243 -24.59 -6.89 -2.68
C ASP A 243 -23.80 -6.12 -1.59
N THR A 244 -22.49 -5.97 -1.76
CA THR A 244 -21.62 -5.20 -0.87
C THR A 244 -21.92 -3.71 -0.94
N GLN A 245 -22.13 -3.15 -2.13
CA GLN A 245 -22.55 -1.76 -2.34
C GLN A 245 -23.86 -1.45 -1.59
N ALA A 246 -24.88 -2.30 -1.77
CA ALA A 246 -26.15 -2.15 -1.06
C ALA A 246 -25.97 -2.26 0.47
N THR A 247 -25.14 -3.20 0.93
CA THR A 247 -24.81 -3.36 2.36
C THR A 247 -24.16 -2.11 2.93
N TYR A 248 -23.23 -1.49 2.19
CA TYR A 248 -22.53 -0.30 2.65
C TYR A 248 -23.43 0.93 2.69
N LEU A 249 -24.36 1.08 1.74
CA LEU A 249 -25.38 2.13 1.81
C LEU A 249 -26.33 1.94 3.00
N ALA A 250 -26.73 0.70 3.28
CA ALA A 250 -27.56 0.37 4.45
C ALA A 250 -26.83 0.66 5.78
N GLN A 251 -25.55 0.28 5.88
CA GLN A 251 -24.69 0.60 7.02
C GLN A 251 -24.55 2.12 7.24
N ARG A 252 -24.34 2.87 6.15
CA ARG A 252 -24.32 4.34 6.18
C ARG A 252 -25.64 4.91 6.69
N ALA A 253 -26.78 4.45 6.17
CA ALA A 253 -28.09 4.90 6.61
C ALA A 253 -28.33 4.57 8.09
N HIS A 254 -27.91 3.38 8.56
CA HIS A 254 -28.00 2.97 9.97
C HIS A 254 -27.19 3.89 10.88
N LEU A 255 -25.92 4.14 10.56
CA LEU A 255 -25.07 5.02 11.35
C LEU A 255 -25.63 6.44 11.44
N LEU A 256 -26.16 6.98 10.32
CA LEU A 256 -26.77 8.31 10.32
C LEU A 256 -28.08 8.37 11.12
N ALA A 257 -28.85 7.28 11.15
CA ALA A 257 -30.11 7.21 11.88
C ALA A 257 -29.91 7.02 13.39
N ASP A 258 -28.96 6.18 13.80
CA ASP A 258 -28.63 5.92 15.21
C ASP A 258 -27.11 5.82 15.45
N PRO A 259 -26.40 6.95 15.58
CA PRO A 259 -24.96 6.96 15.84
C PRO A 259 -24.57 6.35 17.19
N ALA A 260 -25.52 6.24 18.13
CA ALA A 260 -25.29 5.71 19.46
C ALA A 260 -25.34 4.17 19.49
N ALA A 261 -25.97 3.54 18.50
CA ALA A 261 -26.06 2.09 18.38
C ALA A 261 -24.67 1.43 18.43
N HIS A 262 -24.62 0.27 19.08
CA HIS A 262 -23.37 -0.45 19.33
C HIS A 262 -22.73 -1.01 18.04
N ASP A 263 -23.54 -1.21 17.01
CA ASP A 263 -23.20 -1.70 15.68
C ASP A 263 -23.18 -0.58 14.62
N ALA A 264 -23.34 0.70 15.02
CA ALA A 264 -23.28 1.85 14.13
C ALA A 264 -21.88 2.00 13.51
N PHE A 265 -21.71 1.49 12.29
CA PHE A 265 -20.45 1.48 11.56
C PHE A 265 -20.70 1.54 10.05
N ALA A 266 -19.98 2.41 9.34
CA ALA A 266 -20.07 2.57 7.89
C ALA A 266 -18.72 2.28 7.22
N GLN A 267 -18.74 1.75 6.00
CA GLN A 267 -17.53 1.33 5.27
C GLN A 267 -17.34 2.03 3.93
N VAL A 268 -18.28 2.89 3.52
CA VAL A 268 -18.27 3.58 2.23
C VAL A 268 -17.53 4.92 2.31
N SER A 269 -16.44 5.00 1.54
CA SER A 269 -15.77 6.23 1.11
C SER A 269 -14.97 5.87 -0.15
N ALA A 270 -15.19 6.58 -1.26
CA ALA A 270 -14.55 6.29 -2.54
C ALA A 270 -13.23 7.08 -2.75
N PHE A 271 -13.24 8.41 -2.69
CA PHE A 271 -12.04 9.21 -2.99
C PHE A 271 -11.05 9.31 -1.83
N ALA A 272 -9.80 8.86 -1.90
CA ALA A 272 -9.11 8.23 -3.01
C ALA A 272 -9.12 6.69 -2.91
N SER A 273 -8.87 6.03 -4.04
CA SER A 273 -8.86 4.57 -4.16
C SER A 273 -7.67 3.95 -3.42
N LEU A 274 -7.95 3.42 -2.22
CA LEU A 274 -6.94 2.70 -1.44
C LEU A 274 -6.63 1.30 -1.99
N HIS A 275 -7.52 0.74 -2.83
CA HIS A 275 -7.20 -0.45 -3.63
C HIS A 275 -5.96 -0.18 -4.51
N VAL A 276 -5.95 0.96 -5.19
CA VAL A 276 -4.85 1.41 -6.04
C VAL A 276 -3.66 1.89 -5.22
N GLY A 277 -3.89 2.69 -4.17
CA GLY A 277 -2.81 3.22 -3.33
C GLY A 277 -2.00 2.15 -2.61
N VAL A 278 -2.67 1.18 -1.97
CA VAL A 278 -2.00 0.07 -1.28
C VAL A 278 -1.28 -0.83 -2.27
N THR A 279 -1.92 -1.17 -3.40
CA THR A 279 -1.30 -2.01 -4.42
C THR A 279 -0.07 -1.32 -5.04
N THR A 280 -0.11 0.00 -5.19
CA THR A 280 1.05 0.81 -5.61
C THR A 280 2.21 0.70 -4.63
N VAL A 281 1.94 0.80 -3.31
CA VAL A 281 2.97 0.56 -2.27
C VAL A 281 3.58 -0.83 -2.45
N ILE A 282 2.76 -1.87 -2.65
CA ILE A 282 3.23 -3.25 -2.84
C ILE A 282 4.15 -3.35 -4.06
N VAL A 283 3.75 -2.81 -5.21
CA VAL A 283 4.55 -2.83 -6.45
C VAL A 283 5.88 -2.12 -6.26
N LEU A 284 5.85 -0.89 -5.72
CA LEU A 284 7.05 -0.08 -5.50
C LEU A 284 8.00 -0.74 -4.48
N MET A 285 7.46 -1.35 -3.43
CA MET A 285 8.28 -2.07 -2.45
C MET A 285 8.89 -3.35 -3.02
N LEU A 286 8.18 -4.09 -3.88
CA LEU A 286 8.77 -5.23 -4.60
C LEU A 286 9.90 -4.79 -5.53
N ALA A 287 9.76 -3.62 -6.19
CA ALA A 287 10.83 -3.02 -6.97
C ALA A 287 12.02 -2.60 -6.09
N TYR A 288 11.76 -1.99 -4.92
CA TYR A 288 12.78 -1.66 -3.91
C TYR A 288 13.54 -2.92 -3.43
N TYR A 289 12.84 -4.04 -3.24
CA TYR A 289 13.44 -5.34 -2.92
C TYR A 289 14.10 -6.05 -4.11
N ARG A 290 14.20 -5.39 -5.28
CA ARG A 290 14.76 -5.92 -6.52
C ARG A 290 14.05 -7.18 -7.03
N ARG A 291 12.78 -7.39 -6.66
CA ARG A 291 11.93 -8.50 -7.11
C ARG A 291 11.19 -8.12 -8.39
N ARG A 292 11.93 -7.84 -9.47
CA ARG A 292 11.39 -7.26 -10.73
C ARG A 292 10.22 -8.06 -11.32
N THR A 293 10.31 -9.39 -11.35
CA THR A 293 9.21 -10.23 -11.87
C THR A 293 7.96 -10.12 -11.02
N ALA A 294 8.08 -10.18 -9.69
CA ALA A 294 6.94 -10.01 -8.79
C ALA A 294 6.35 -8.60 -8.91
N ALA A 295 7.20 -7.57 -9.00
CA ALA A 295 6.76 -6.19 -9.22
C ALA A 295 5.99 -6.04 -10.54
N ALA A 296 6.44 -6.67 -11.62
CA ALA A 296 5.75 -6.64 -12.91
C ALA A 296 4.39 -7.37 -12.87
N VAL A 297 4.33 -8.53 -12.23
CA VAL A 297 3.06 -9.26 -12.03
C VAL A 297 2.08 -8.43 -11.20
N LEU A 298 2.54 -7.84 -10.09
CA LEU A 298 1.68 -7.00 -9.26
C LEU A 298 1.35 -5.66 -9.93
N ALA A 299 2.16 -5.16 -10.85
CA ALA A 299 1.84 -4.00 -11.67
C ALA A 299 0.73 -4.32 -12.69
N ALA A 300 0.72 -5.53 -13.26
CA ALA A 300 -0.41 -5.99 -14.08
C ALA A 300 -1.68 -6.14 -13.24
N TYR A 301 -1.57 -6.69 -12.02
CA TYR A 301 -2.68 -6.73 -11.06
C TYR A 301 -3.17 -5.31 -10.70
N LEU A 302 -2.28 -4.35 -10.48
CA LEU A 302 -2.62 -2.95 -10.23
C LEU A 302 -3.42 -2.35 -11.40
N ALA A 303 -2.97 -2.57 -12.64
CA ALA A 303 -3.69 -2.10 -13.82
C ALA A 303 -5.10 -2.72 -13.93
N LEU A 304 -5.22 -4.03 -13.66
CA LEU A 304 -6.52 -4.70 -13.61
C LEU A 304 -7.38 -4.19 -12.46
N THR A 305 -6.77 -3.82 -11.32
CA THR A 305 -7.48 -3.25 -10.17
C THR A 305 -8.07 -1.89 -10.53
N VAL A 306 -7.31 -1.00 -11.17
CA VAL A 306 -7.79 0.31 -11.70
C VAL A 306 -8.97 0.11 -12.64
N VAL A 307 -8.88 -0.86 -13.56
CA VAL A 307 -10.00 -1.16 -14.46
C VAL A 307 -11.21 -1.69 -13.67
N ALA A 308 -10.99 -2.60 -12.73
CA ALA A 308 -12.06 -3.21 -11.94
C ALA A 308 -12.80 -2.19 -11.06
N THR A 309 -12.07 -1.27 -10.42
CA THR A 309 -12.64 -0.24 -9.53
C THR A 309 -13.59 0.69 -10.27
N VAL A 310 -13.22 1.12 -11.47
CA VAL A 310 -14.06 1.99 -12.33
C VAL A 310 -15.20 1.19 -12.98
N TYR A 311 -14.89 0.01 -13.55
CA TYR A 311 -15.88 -0.83 -14.22
C TYR A 311 -17.03 -1.25 -13.29
N LEU A 312 -16.72 -1.58 -12.04
CA LEU A 312 -17.69 -2.01 -11.04
C LEU A 312 -18.39 -0.85 -10.30
N GLY A 313 -18.02 0.40 -10.62
CA GLY A 313 -18.64 1.60 -10.08
C GLY A 313 -18.20 1.99 -8.67
N TRP A 314 -17.12 1.41 -8.15
CA TRP A 314 -16.59 1.77 -6.84
C TRP A 314 -15.91 3.13 -6.82
N HIS A 315 -15.21 3.47 -7.89
CA HIS A 315 -14.33 4.63 -7.93
C HIS A 315 -14.45 5.41 -9.24
N PHE A 316 -14.31 6.73 -9.13
CA PHE A 316 -14.01 7.58 -10.27
C PHE A 316 -12.56 7.35 -10.73
N VAL A 317 -12.25 7.64 -11.99
CA VAL A 317 -10.89 7.54 -12.52
C VAL A 317 -9.93 8.46 -11.76
N VAL A 318 -10.41 9.65 -11.36
CA VAL A 318 -9.62 10.58 -10.54
C VAL A 318 -9.27 9.99 -9.15
N ASP A 319 -10.10 9.12 -8.59
CA ASP A 319 -9.82 8.44 -7.32
C ASP A 319 -8.60 7.52 -7.45
N ASP A 320 -8.48 6.83 -8.59
CA ASP A 320 -7.37 5.92 -8.89
C ASP A 320 -6.07 6.69 -9.15
N ILE A 321 -6.14 7.83 -9.85
CA ILE A 321 -5.00 8.74 -10.03
C ILE A 321 -4.51 9.24 -8.66
N ALA A 322 -5.43 9.67 -7.80
CA ALA A 322 -5.10 10.08 -6.44
C ALA A 322 -4.53 8.92 -5.61
N GLY A 323 -5.06 7.70 -5.79
CA GLY A 323 -4.55 6.47 -5.19
C GLY A 323 -3.09 6.20 -5.56
N LEU A 324 -2.73 6.29 -6.85
CA LEU A 324 -1.34 6.16 -7.32
C LEU A 324 -0.42 7.19 -6.65
N ALA A 325 -0.85 8.44 -6.60
CA ALA A 325 -0.09 9.53 -5.97
C ALA A 325 0.11 9.29 -4.47
N ILE A 326 -0.96 8.90 -3.75
CA ILE A 326 -0.89 8.55 -2.32
C ILE A 326 0.06 7.39 -2.09
N GLY A 327 0.00 6.33 -2.91
CA GLY A 327 0.88 5.18 -2.80
C GLY A 327 2.36 5.55 -2.97
N LEU A 328 2.68 6.41 -3.95
CA LEU A 328 4.03 6.93 -4.14
C LEU A 328 4.51 7.76 -2.94
N VAL A 329 3.70 8.73 -2.48
CA VAL A 329 4.03 9.59 -1.34
C VAL A 329 4.21 8.74 -0.08
N ALA A 330 3.37 7.74 0.13
CA ALA A 330 3.45 6.82 1.25
C ALA A 330 4.78 6.05 1.28
N VAL A 331 5.29 5.59 0.14
CA VAL A 331 6.62 4.95 0.05
C VAL A 331 7.74 5.93 0.39
N LEU A 332 7.65 7.18 -0.10
CA LEU A 332 8.64 8.21 0.22
C LEU A 332 8.66 8.54 1.72
N LEU A 333 7.49 8.68 2.34
CA LEU A 333 7.36 8.89 3.78
C LEU A 333 7.80 7.67 4.59
N GLY A 334 7.52 6.45 4.12
CA GLY A 334 8.01 5.22 4.73
C GLY A 334 9.54 5.15 4.74
N LEU A 335 10.17 5.45 3.61
CA LEU A 335 11.63 5.57 3.50
C LEU A 335 12.18 6.65 4.43
N LEU A 336 11.57 7.83 4.48
CA LEU A 336 11.98 8.92 5.37
C LEU A 336 11.86 8.54 6.85
N THR A 337 10.78 7.83 7.21
CA THR A 337 10.52 7.36 8.58
C THR A 337 11.60 6.39 9.04
N ILE A 338 12.04 5.47 8.18
CA ILE A 338 13.04 4.45 8.55
C ILE A 338 14.48 4.93 8.34
N TYR A 339 14.74 5.70 7.28
CA TYR A 339 16.07 6.12 6.83
C TYR A 339 16.16 7.63 6.53
N PRO A 340 16.04 8.51 7.54
CA PRO A 340 16.00 9.97 7.31
C PRO A 340 17.26 10.53 6.65
N GLY A 341 18.45 9.99 6.96
CA GLY A 341 19.73 10.49 6.45
C GLY A 341 20.13 10.03 5.04
N SER A 342 19.57 8.95 4.51
CA SER A 342 19.85 8.51 3.13
C SER A 342 18.94 9.20 2.12
N THR A 343 17.69 9.49 2.48
CA THR A 343 16.74 10.21 1.62
C THR A 343 17.21 11.63 1.31
N VAL A 344 17.75 12.36 2.29
CA VAL A 344 18.33 13.70 2.10
C VAL A 344 19.49 13.67 1.09
N ARG A 345 20.35 12.64 1.14
CA ARG A 345 21.45 12.48 0.18
C ARG A 345 20.97 12.12 -1.23
N LEU A 346 19.91 11.33 -1.35
CA LEU A 346 19.33 10.98 -2.65
C LEU A 346 18.67 12.19 -3.33
N MET A 347 18.00 13.05 -2.55
CA MET A 347 17.44 14.31 -3.03
C MET A 347 18.52 15.35 -3.36
N ALA A 348 19.56 15.45 -2.52
CA ALA A 348 20.69 16.36 -2.76
C ALA A 348 21.58 15.95 -3.95
N GLY A 349 21.71 14.64 -4.23
CA GLY A 349 22.45 14.11 -5.38
C GLY A 349 21.77 14.43 -6.72
N ARG A 350 20.43 14.35 -6.79
CA ARG A 350 19.66 14.70 -8.00
C ARG A 350 19.74 16.18 -8.37
N THR A 351 19.81 17.08 -7.39
CA THR A 351 20.02 18.53 -7.63
C THR A 351 21.39 18.81 -8.26
N ARG A 352 22.45 18.12 -7.81
CA ARG A 352 23.81 18.31 -8.37
C ARG A 352 23.94 17.80 -9.80
N GLU A 353 23.28 16.70 -10.13
CA GLU A 353 23.28 16.13 -11.49
C GLU A 353 22.49 17.02 -12.47
N HIS A 354 21.40 17.65 -11.98
CA HIS A 354 20.61 18.60 -12.77
C HIS A 354 21.35 19.92 -13.01
N ASP A 355 22.14 20.41 -12.04
CA ASP A 355 22.98 21.60 -12.19
C ASP A 355 24.21 21.36 -13.09
N ALA A 356 24.83 20.17 -13.01
CA ALA A 356 25.93 19.79 -13.89
C ALA A 356 25.49 19.64 -15.36
N GLY A 357 24.26 19.16 -15.61
CA GLY A 357 23.68 19.07 -16.95
C GLY A 357 23.37 20.44 -17.59
N ARG A 358 23.20 21.51 -16.79
CA ARG A 358 22.96 22.88 -17.28
C ARG A 358 24.25 23.66 -17.57
N ALA A 359 25.38 23.28 -16.98
CA ALA A 359 26.67 23.94 -17.18
C ALA A 359 27.46 23.42 -18.40
N GLY A 360 27.01 22.34 -19.06
CA GLY A 360 27.73 21.65 -20.14
C GLY A 360 27.58 22.22 -21.55
N THR A 361 26.81 23.28 -21.77
CA THR A 361 26.65 23.91 -23.10
C THR A 361 27.38 25.24 -23.16
N SER A 362 28.69 25.21 -23.44
CA SER A 362 29.43 26.36 -24.00
C SER A 362 29.97 25.97 -25.39
N PRO A 363 29.87 26.83 -26.41
CA PRO A 363 30.33 26.50 -27.76
C PRO A 363 31.85 26.62 -27.85
N GLY A 364 32.52 25.51 -28.20
CA GLY A 364 33.97 25.50 -28.49
C GLY A 364 34.30 26.15 -29.85
N PRO A 365 35.49 26.74 -30.02
CA PRO A 365 35.81 27.56 -31.19
C PRO A 365 36.18 26.71 -32.42
N ALA A 366 35.77 27.21 -33.58
CA ALA A 366 36.07 26.67 -34.90
C ALA A 366 37.59 26.58 -35.14
N ARG A 367 38.05 25.42 -35.65
CA ARG A 367 39.40 25.27 -36.20
C ARG A 367 39.31 25.07 -37.71
N SER A 368 40.06 25.92 -38.39
CA SER A 368 40.31 26.03 -39.82
C SER A 368 41.01 24.80 -40.39
N SER A 369 40.58 24.43 -41.59
CA SER A 369 41.15 23.43 -42.49
C SER A 369 42.38 23.96 -43.23
N GLU A 370 43.43 23.16 -43.35
CA GLU A 370 44.30 23.15 -44.53
C GLU A 370 44.96 21.75 -44.73
N PRO A 371 45.24 21.32 -45.99
CA PRO A 371 45.45 19.91 -46.35
C PRO A 371 46.88 19.61 -46.88
N ALA A 372 47.04 18.42 -47.49
CA ALA A 372 48.22 17.84 -48.18
C ALA A 372 49.09 16.96 -47.26
N GLU A 373 49.67 15.84 -47.66
CA GLU A 373 49.89 15.20 -48.96
C GLU A 373 50.40 13.78 -48.63
N GLU A 374 49.93 12.73 -49.30
CA GLU A 374 50.55 11.40 -49.24
C GLU A 374 50.97 10.98 -50.65
N GLY A 375 52.23 10.57 -50.74
CA GLY A 375 52.76 9.71 -51.79
C GLY A 375 54.19 9.30 -51.43
N PRO A 376 54.76 8.28 -52.08
CA PRO A 376 54.14 7.18 -52.82
C PRO A 376 54.02 5.87 -52.00
#